data_AF-A0A3C0GLM4-F1
#
_entry.id   AF-A0A3C0GLM4-F1
#
_cell.length_a   1.000
_cell.length_b   1.000
_cell.length_c   1.000
_cell.angle_alpha   90.00
_cell.angle_beta   90.00
_cell.angle_gamma   90.00
#
_symmetry.space_group_name_H-M   'P 1'
#
loop_
_entity.id
_entity.type
_entity.pdbx_description
1 polymer ?
#
loop_
_entity_poly.entity_id
_entity_poly.type
_entity_poly.pdbx_seq_one_letter_code
_entity_poly.pdbx_strand_id
1 'polypeptide(L)'
;MFTKGEMVKCIVDYDLFDYNINGEQGCYIRYSEMNNKHIIYFPCNDEWAELPQSSFELVNKPGYISAKFKNFIKRVRLLHYTEEAA
;
A
#
# COMPACT_ATOMS: atom_id res chain seq x y z
N MET A 1 -13.00 -0.57 -6.54
CA MET A 1 -12.58 -1.31 -5.34
C MET A 1 -11.26 -2.00 -5.66
N PHE A 2 -10.24 -1.82 -4.82
CA PHE A 2 -8.90 -2.39 -5.04
C PHE A 2 -8.75 -3.72 -4.30
N THR A 3 -7.98 -4.63 -4.88
CA THR A 3 -7.69 -5.97 -4.33
C THR A 3 -6.30 -6.01 -3.73
N LYS A 4 -6.15 -6.57 -2.52
CA LYS A 4 -4.84 -6.76 -1.88
C LYS A 4 -3.86 -7.45 -2.83
N GLY A 5 -2.70 -6.84 -3.07
CA GLY A 5 -1.68 -7.34 -3.98
C GLY A 5 -1.71 -6.75 -5.39
N GLU A 6 -2.70 -5.91 -5.69
CA GLU A 6 -2.68 -5.09 -6.89
C GLU A 6 -1.49 -4.13 -6.88
N MET A 7 -0.93 -3.93 -8.06
CA MET A 7 0.15 -2.99 -8.28
C MET A 7 -0.43 -1.62 -8.57
N VAL A 8 0.01 -0.64 -7.78
CA VAL A 8 -0.38 0.76 -7.91
C VAL A 8 0.85 1.61 -8.15
N LYS A 9 0.66 2.81 -8.72
CA LYS A 9 1.71 3.79 -8.94
C LYS A 9 1.35 5.09 -8.24
N CYS A 10 2.28 5.67 -7.49
CA CYS A 10 2.08 7.00 -6.92
C CYS A 10 2.14 8.05 -8.06
N ILE A 11 1.20 8.99 -8.07
CA ILE A 11 1.08 10.02 -9.12
C ILE A 11 1.19 11.45 -8.57
N VAL A 12 1.58 11.57 -7.30
CA VAL A 12 1.80 12.85 -6.63
C VAL A 12 3.22 12.89 -6.07
N ASP A 13 3.71 14.11 -5.86
CA ASP A 13 4.93 14.34 -5.10
C ASP A 13 4.70 13.96 -3.63
N TYR A 14 5.45 12.98 -3.13
CA TYR A 14 5.29 12.44 -1.79
C TYR A 14 6.62 11.93 -1.26
N ASP A 15 7.17 12.61 -0.25
CA ASP A 15 8.35 12.17 0.47
C ASP A 15 7.96 11.15 1.55
N LEU A 16 8.38 9.90 1.34
CA LEU A 16 8.23 8.79 2.28
C LEU A 16 9.58 8.51 2.93
N PHE A 17 9.83 9.12 4.09
CA PHE A 17 11.09 9.01 4.84
C PHE A 17 12.32 9.34 3.99
N ASP A 18 12.42 10.60 3.57
CA ASP A 18 13.52 11.14 2.75
C ASP A 18 13.68 10.49 1.36
N TYR A 19 12.67 9.75 0.90
CA TYR A 19 12.59 9.21 -0.45
C TYR A 19 11.29 9.63 -1.14
N ASN A 20 11.41 10.37 -2.24
CA ASN A 20 10.27 10.75 -3.06
C ASN A 20 9.76 9.56 -3.88
N ILE A 21 8.52 9.14 -3.62
CA ILE A 21 7.89 7.98 -4.29
C ILE A 21 7.07 8.37 -5.53
N ASN A 22 7.11 9.61 -6.01
CA ASN A 22 6.39 10.00 -7.22
C ASN A 22 6.83 9.14 -8.41
N GLY A 23 5.88 8.46 -9.04
CA GLY A 23 6.13 7.55 -10.16
C GLY A 23 6.52 6.14 -9.75
N GLU A 24 6.77 5.87 -8.46
CA GLU A 24 7.13 4.55 -7.97
C GLU A 24 5.92 3.62 -7.87
N GLN A 25 6.22 2.32 -7.96
CA GLN A 25 5.20 1.26 -7.91
C GLN A 25 5.13 0.61 -6.53
N GLY A 26 3.94 0.62 -5.95
CA GLY A 26 3.62 -0.02 -4.68
C GLY A 26 2.71 -1.23 -4.82
N CYS A 27 2.57 -1.96 -3.72
CA CYS A 27 1.62 -3.04 -3.53
C CYS A 27 0.46 -2.52 -2.68
N TYR A 28 -0.76 -2.50 -3.23
CA TYR A 28 -1.95 -2.17 -2.46
C TYR A 28 -2.24 -3.23 -1.39
N ILE A 29 -2.57 -2.81 -0.17
CA ILE A 29 -2.74 -3.71 0.98
C ILE A 29 -4.18 -3.70 1.48
N ARG A 30 -4.67 -2.53 1.90
CA ARG A 30 -6.03 -2.34 2.40
C ARG A 30 -6.40 -0.87 2.40
N TYR A 31 -7.69 -0.61 2.55
CA TYR A 31 -8.19 0.69 2.95
C TYR A 31 -8.32 0.73 4.48
N SER A 32 -8.12 1.91 5.05
CA SER A 32 -8.20 2.15 6.48
C SER A 32 -9.28 3.21 6.73
N GLU A 33 -10.39 2.78 7.34
CA GLU A 33 -11.53 3.65 7.63
C GLU A 33 -11.18 4.71 8.68
N MET A 34 -10.26 4.41 9.60
CA MET A 34 -9.84 5.31 10.68
C MET A 34 -9.26 6.64 10.19
N ASN A 35 -8.53 6.60 9.07
CA ASN A 35 -7.80 7.74 8.51
C ASN A 35 -8.26 8.08 7.08
N ASN A 36 -9.26 7.37 6.54
CA ASN A 36 -9.77 7.53 5.18
C ASN A 36 -8.64 7.45 4.12
N LYS A 37 -7.70 6.52 4.29
CA LYS A 37 -6.54 6.36 3.41
C LYS A 37 -6.33 4.91 3.01
N HIS A 38 -5.66 4.73 1.87
CA HIS A 38 -5.19 3.44 1.39
C HIS A 38 -3.77 3.20 1.91
N ILE A 39 -3.56 2.00 2.45
CA ILE A 39 -2.25 1.54 2.89
C ILE A 39 -1.60 0.79 1.73
N ILE A 40 -0.43 1.27 1.32
CA ILE A 40 0.33 0.77 0.19
C ILE A 40 1.77 0.54 0.65
N TYR A 41 2.32 -0.62 0.33
CA TYR A 41 3.73 -0.93 0.58
C TYR A 41 4.59 -0.57 -0.64
N PHE A 42 5.64 0.21 -0.46
CA PHE A 42 6.56 0.66 -1.49
C PHE A 42 7.90 -0.08 -1.37
N PRO A 43 8.22 -1.02 -2.28
CA PRO A 43 9.46 -1.80 -2.21
C PRO A 43 10.72 -1.01 -2.62
N CYS A 44 10.58 0.23 -3.13
CA CYS A 44 11.73 1.07 -3.49
C CYS A 44 12.54 1.50 -2.26
N ASN A 45 11.88 1.67 -1.11
CA ASN A 45 12.49 2.04 0.16
C ASN A 45 12.06 1.14 1.34
N ASP A 46 11.34 0.04 1.08
CA ASP A 46 10.81 -0.90 2.09
C ASP A 46 9.82 -0.28 3.10
N GLU A 47 9.08 0.75 2.67
CA GLU A 47 8.22 1.54 3.55
C GLU A 47 6.72 1.44 3.22
N TRP A 48 5.90 1.88 4.16
CA TRP A 48 4.43 1.91 4.05
C TRP A 48 3.92 3.33 3.93
N ALA A 49 3.13 3.60 2.89
CA ALA A 49 2.48 4.88 2.70
C ALA A 49 0.98 4.78 3.01
N GLU A 50 0.44 5.85 3.59
CA GLU A 50 -1.00 6.09 3.70
C GLU A 50 -1.40 7.19 2.72
N LEU A 51 -2.06 6.81 1.63
CA LEU A 51 -2.37 7.71 0.52
C LEU A 51 -3.88 7.80 0.29
N PRO A 52 -4.44 8.99 0.00
CA PRO A 52 -5.82 9.08 -0.50
C PRO A 52 -5.92 8.47 -1.91
N GLN A 53 -7.12 8.07 -2.32
CA GLN A 53 -7.34 7.42 -3.62
C GLN A 53 -6.84 8.28 -4.81
N SER A 54 -6.88 9.61 -4.70
CA SER A 54 -6.43 10.53 -5.74
C SER A 54 -4.91 10.60 -5.91
N SER A 55 -4.13 9.97 -5.02
CA SER A 55 -2.67 10.04 -5.03
C SER A 55 -2.00 8.86 -5.72
N PHE A 56 -2.77 7.87 -6.19
CA PHE A 56 -2.23 6.71 -6.89
C PHE A 56 -3.20 6.18 -7.94
N GLU A 57 -2.67 5.43 -8.89
CA GLU A 57 -3.46 4.77 -9.93
C GLU A 57 -3.10 3.27 -10.02
N LEU A 58 -4.00 2.47 -10.60
CA LEU A 58 -3.71 1.08 -10.93
C LEU A 58 -2.74 1.02 -12.11
N VAL A 59 -1.68 0.21 -11.98
CA VAL A 59 -0.74 -0.03 -13.08
C VAL A 59 -1.30 -1.05 -14.09
N ASN A 60 -2.24 -1.89 -13.66
CA ASN A 60 -2.82 -2.96 -14.47
C ASN A 60 -4.34 -2.98 -14.35
N LYS A 61 -5.00 -3.96 -14.97
CA LYS A 61 -6.45 -4.12 -14.82
C LYS A 61 -6.84 -4.44 -13.37
N PRO A 62 -8.02 -3.96 -12.91
CA PRO A 62 -8.57 -4.36 -11.62
C PRO A 62 -8.60 -5.89 -11.46
N GLY A 63 -8.29 -6.36 -10.26
CA GLY A 63 -8.17 -7.77 -9.88
C GLY A 63 -6.81 -8.40 -10.22
N TYR A 64 -5.92 -7.71 -10.95
CA TYR A 64 -4.62 -8.28 -11.31
C TYR A 64 -3.62 -8.18 -10.15
N ILE A 65 -3.30 -9.33 -9.57
CA ILE A 65 -2.25 -9.46 -8.55
C ILE A 65 -0.91 -9.77 -9.22
N SER A 66 0.04 -8.84 -9.09
CA SER A 66 1.39 -8.99 -9.65
C SER A 66 2.12 -10.20 -9.07
N ALA A 67 2.81 -10.97 -9.93
CA ALA A 67 3.63 -12.10 -9.50
C ALA A 67 4.70 -11.69 -8.47
N LYS A 68 5.23 -10.46 -8.58
CA LYS A 68 6.20 -9.86 -7.64
C LYS A 68 5.69 -9.87 -6.20
N PHE A 69 4.39 -9.65 -5.99
CA PHE A 69 3.81 -9.48 -4.66
C PHE A 69 3.12 -10.73 -4.12
N LYS A 70 2.95 -11.80 -4.93
CA LYS A 70 2.21 -13.02 -4.53
C LYS A 70 2.70 -13.62 -3.21
N ASN A 71 4.01 -13.73 -3.01
CA ASN A 71 4.57 -14.30 -1.77
C ASN A 71 4.56 -13.30 -0.60
N PHE A 72 4.67 -12.01 -0.89
CA PHE A 72 4.58 -10.96 0.10
C PHE A 72 3.18 -10.89 0.72
N ILE A 73 2.13 -10.76 -0.10
CA ILE A 73 0.75 -10.62 0.39
C ILE A 73 0.24 -11.84 1.16
N LYS A 74 0.79 -13.03 0.87
CA LYS A 74 0.52 -14.26 1.63
C LYS A 74 0.98 -14.16 3.07
N ARG A 75 2.02 -13.37 3.36
CA ARG A 75 2.62 -13.21 4.69
C ARG A 75 2.18 -11.93 5.40
N VAL A 76 1.80 -10.89 4.66
CA VAL A 76 1.26 -9.66 5.25
C VAL A 76 -0.07 -9.94 5.96
N ARG A 77 -0.15 -9.58 7.24
CA ARG A 77 -1.34 -9.70 8.09
C ARG A 77 -1.50 -8.41 8.92
N LEU A 78 -2.74 -8.10 9.27
CA LEU A 78 -3.01 -7.04 10.23
C LEU A 78 -2.63 -7.57 11.62
N LEU A 79 -1.83 -6.81 12.37
CA LEU A 79 -1.57 -7.13 13.76
C LEU A 79 -2.81 -6.74 14.58
N HIS A 80 -3.33 -7.72 15.32
CA HIS A 80 -4.36 -7.50 16.33
C HIS A 80 -3.69 -7.60 17.69
N TYR A 81 -3.83 -6.57 18.50
CA TYR A 81 -3.32 -6.56 19.87
C TYR A 81 -4.42 -6.11 20.83
N THR A 82 -4.31 -6.58 22.07
CA THR A 82 -5.13 -6.16 23.20
C THR A 82 -4.17 -5.64 24.26
N GLU A 83 -4.38 -4.44 24.74
CA GLU A 83 -3.63 -3.92 25.88
C GLU A 83 -4.20 -4.56 27.16
N GLU A 84 -3.33 -5.10 28.01
CA GLU A 84 -3.73 -5.46 29.38
C GLU A 84 -3.86 -4.17 30.19
N ALA A 85 -4.96 -4.03 30.93
CA ALA A 85 -5.12 -2.90 31.85
C ALA A 85 -4.05 -3.00 32.95
N ALA A 86 -3.26 -1.94 33.09
CA ALA A 86 -2.24 -1.79 34.14
C ALA A 86 -2.85 -1.75 35.55
#